data_AF-G7H233-F1
#
_entry.id   AF-G7H233-F1
#
_cell.length_a   1.000
_cell.length_b   1.000
_cell.length_c   1.000
_cell.angle_alpha   90.00
_cell.angle_beta   90.00
_cell.angle_gamma   90.00
#
_symmetry.space_group_name_H-M   'P 1'
#
loop_
_entity.id
_entity.type
_entity.pdbx_description
1 polymer ?
#
loop_
_entity_poly.entity_id
_entity_poly.type
_entity_poly.pdbx_seq_one_letter_code
_entity_poly.pdbx_strand_id
1 'polypeptide(L)' 'MTPEKAADAAWSAAATLVLVVRVLATIATVLTVLAWVVMAVRNSLNNVWLWPAVGSIIALLVSTWLYGWLRVRYSSSDS' A
#
# COMPACT_ATOMS: atom_id res chain seq x y z
N MET A 1 -21.50 -24.30 1.18
CA MET A 1 -20.80 -23.19 1.86
C MET A 1 -21.85 -22.12 2.11
N THR A 2 -22.14 -21.77 3.36
CA THR A 2 -23.18 -20.78 3.66
C THR A 2 -22.72 -19.38 3.22
N PRO A 3 -23.63 -18.48 2.82
CA PRO A 3 -23.29 -17.17 2.26
C PRO A 3 -22.43 -16.31 3.21
N GLU A 4 -22.64 -16.47 4.52
CA GLU A 4 -21.82 -15.88 5.59
C GLU A 4 -20.35 -16.33 5.53
N LYS A 5 -20.07 -17.64 5.40
CA LYS A 5 -18.70 -18.15 5.27
C LYS A 5 -18.00 -17.71 3.98
N ALA A 6 -18.76 -17.48 2.91
CA ALA A 6 -18.21 -16.96 1.66
C ALA A 6 -17.83 -15.48 1.79
N ALA A 7 -18.64 -14.68 2.49
CA ALA A 7 -18.33 -13.27 2.78
C ALA A 7 -17.09 -13.14 3.68
N ASP A 8 -17.01 -13.93 4.76
CA ASP A 8 -15.85 -13.92 5.66
C ASP A 8 -14.55 -14.30 4.94
N ALA A 9 -14.60 -15.32 4.06
CA ALA A 9 -13.47 -15.73 3.26
C ALA A 9 -13.02 -14.62 2.28
N ALA A 10 -13.97 -13.95 1.63
CA ALA A 10 -13.68 -12.84 0.72
C ALA A 10 -13.05 -11.64 1.47
N TRP A 11 -13.54 -11.33 2.67
CA TRP A 11 -12.98 -10.28 3.52
C TRP A 11 -11.57 -10.59 4.01
N SER A 12 -11.33 -11.84 4.44
CA SER A 12 -10.00 -12.29 4.86
C SER A 12 -9.01 -12.26 3.70
N ALA A 13 -9.43 -12.67 2.50
CA ALA A 13 -8.63 -12.57 1.29
C ALA A 13 -8.31 -11.10 0.92
N ALA A 14 -9.28 -10.20 1.03
CA ALA A 14 -9.07 -8.77 0.79
C ALA A 14 -8.07 -8.16 1.78
N ALA A 15 -8.19 -8.47 3.07
CA ALA A 15 -7.25 -8.01 4.09
C ALA A 15 -5.82 -8.52 3.81
N THR A 16 -5.69 -9.79 3.45
CA THR A 16 -4.40 -10.40 3.08
C THR A 16 -3.79 -9.72 1.86
N LEU A 17 -4.58 -9.48 0.81
CA LEU A 17 -4.13 -8.80 -0.39
C LEU A 17 -3.64 -7.37 -0.09
N VAL A 18 -4.36 -6.63 0.75
CA VAL A 18 -3.94 -5.29 1.20
C VAL A 18 -2.61 -5.34 1.93
N LEU A 19 -2.41 -6.33 2.81
CA LEU A 19 -1.14 -6.51 3.52
C LEU A 19 0.02 -6.81 2.56
N VAL A 20 -0.19 -7.70 1.59
CA VAL A 20 0.82 -8.03 0.58
C VAL A 20 1.19 -6.80 -0.25
N VAL A 21 0.19 -6.09 -0.76
CA VAL A 21 0.40 -4.85 -1.53
C VAL A 21 1.15 -3.82 -0.67
N ARG A 22 0.82 -3.71 0.62
CA ARG A 22 1.48 -2.78 1.54
C ARG A 22 2.96 -3.12 1.73
N VAL A 23 3.29 -4.40 1.91
CA VAL A 23 4.67 -4.85 2.05
C VAL A 23 5.45 -4.56 0.76
N LEU A 24 4.90 -4.93 -0.40
CA LEU A 24 5.52 -4.67 -1.70
C LEU A 24 5.72 -3.16 -1.95
N ALA A 25 4.71 -2.34 -1.66
CA ALA A 25 4.80 -0.90 -1.78
C ALA A 25 5.85 -0.30 -0.84
N THR A 26 5.96 -0.80 0.39
CA THR A 26 6.99 -0.36 1.35
C THR A 26 8.38 -0.67 0.82
N ILE A 27 8.61 -1.90 0.37
CA ILE A 27 9.90 -2.32 -0.20
C ILE A 27 10.24 -1.49 -1.44
N ALA A 28 9.29 -1.34 -2.35
CA ALA A 28 9.46 -0.54 -3.57
C ALA A 28 9.78 0.93 -3.23
N THR A 29 9.10 1.51 -2.24
CA THR A 29 9.33 2.88 -1.77
C THR A 29 10.75 3.04 -1.25
N VAL A 30 11.20 2.14 -0.38
CA VAL A 30 12.56 2.20 0.16
C VAL A 30 13.60 2.15 -0.96
N LEU A 31 13.46 1.20 -1.89
CA LEU A 31 14.39 1.06 -3.01
C LEU A 31 14.39 2.28 -3.94
N THR A 32 13.20 2.81 -4.28
CA THR A 32 13.10 4.00 -5.15
C THR A 32 13.62 5.26 -4.46
N VAL A 33 13.36 5.44 -3.17
CA VAL A 33 13.90 6.58 -2.40
C VAL A 33 15.42 6.49 -2.30
N LEU A 34 15.98 5.32 -1.99
CA LEU A 34 17.45 5.15 -1.94
C LEU A 34 18.10 5.43 -3.30
N ALA A 35 17.54 4.89 -4.38
CA ALA A 35 18.01 5.16 -5.74
C ALA A 35 17.93 6.66 -6.08
N TRP A 36 16.83 7.33 -5.71
CA TRP A 36 16.68 8.77 -5.90
C TRP A 36 17.72 9.56 -5.11
N VAL A 37 17.94 9.27 -3.82
CA VAL A 37 18.93 9.97 -2.99
C VAL A 37 20.34 9.84 -3.57
N VAL A 38 20.75 8.62 -3.93
CA VAL A 38 22.07 8.37 -4.54
C VAL A 38 22.27 9.21 -5.79
N MET A 39 21.24 9.30 -6.63
CA MET A 39 21.32 10.00 -7.91
C MET A 39 21.09 11.52 -7.80
N ALA A 40 20.39 11.96 -6.75
CA ALA A 40 20.24 13.37 -6.37
C ALA A 40 21.57 13.97 -5.90
N VAL A 41 22.35 13.21 -5.13
CA VAL A 41 23.70 13.63 -4.71
C VAL A 41 24.67 13.71 -5.90
N ARG A 42 24.49 12.84 -6.91
CA ARG A 42 25.41 12.80 -8.06
C ARG A 42 25.12 13.82 -9.17
N ASN A 43 23.86 14.15 -9.44
CA ASN A 43 23.51 14.89 -10.66
C ASN A 43 22.53 16.05 -10.43
N SER A 44 21.33 15.77 -9.93
CA SER A 44 20.28 16.77 -9.73
C SER A 44 19.12 16.19 -8.94
N LEU A 45 18.43 17.02 -8.15
CA LEU A 45 17.24 16.65 -7.37
C LEU A 45 16.07 16.20 -8.28
N ASN A 46 15.94 16.78 -9.48
CA ASN A 46 14.88 16.43 -10.43
C ASN A 46 15.35 15.33 -11.40
N ASN A 47 15.40 14.11 -10.89
CA ASN A 47 15.90 12.93 -11.60
C ASN A 47 14.76 11.97 -11.96
N VAL A 48 14.99 11.09 -12.94
CA VAL A 48 14.06 10.03 -13.38
C VAL A 48 13.54 9.16 -12.24
N TRP A 49 14.27 9.06 -11.13
CA TRP A 49 13.87 8.33 -9.92
C TRP A 49 12.90 9.09 -8.99
N LEU A 50 12.69 10.39 -9.21
CA LEU A 50 11.76 11.20 -8.42
C LEU A 50 10.31 10.74 -8.63
N TRP A 51 9.90 10.51 -9.88
CA TRP A 51 8.54 10.08 -10.21
C TRP A 51 8.16 8.69 -9.68
N PRO A 52 9.03 7.67 -9.78
CA PRO A 52 8.82 6.38 -9.11
C PRO A 52 8.72 6.49 -7.59
N ALA A 53 9.52 7.37 -6.95
CA ALA A 53 9.45 7.59 -5.50
C ALA A 53 8.14 8.28 -5.09
N VAL A 54 7.67 9.27 -5.86
CA VAL A 54 6.36 9.91 -5.63
C VAL A 54 5.23 8.89 -5.83
N GLY A 55 5.30 8.06 -6.88
CA GLY A 55 4.31 7.02 -7.14
C GLY A 55 4.20 5.98 -6.03
N SER A 56 5.33 5.58 -5.44
CA SER A 56 5.36 4.59 -4.35
C SER A 56 4.82 5.17 -3.03
N ILE A 57 5.10 6.45 -2.74
CA ILE A 57 4.49 7.19 -1.62
C ILE A 57 2.96 7.28 -1.79
N ILE A 58 2.48 7.63 -2.99
CA ILE A 58 1.04 7.68 -3.27
C ILE A 58 0.41 6.30 -3.10
N ALA A 59 1.04 5.23 -3.58
CA ALA A 59 0.56 3.87 -3.42
C ALA A 59 0.44 3.47 -1.93
N LEU A 60 1.41 3.87 -1.09
CA LEU A 60 1.35 3.67 0.37
C LEU A 60 0.19 4.41 1.03
N LEU A 61 -0.08 5.65 0.62
CA LEU A 61 -1.20 6.44 1.12
C LEU A 61 -2.54 5.81 0.73
N VAL A 62 -2.68 5.38 -0.52
CA VAL A 62 -3.88 4.66 -1.00
C VAL A 62 -4.07 3.36 -0.23
N SER A 63 -3.02 2.56 -0.03
CA SER A 63 -3.07 1.32 0.75
C SER A 63 -3.50 1.59 2.21
N THR A 64 -3.01 2.66 2.81
CA THR A 64 -3.37 3.08 4.16
C THR A 64 -4.84 3.51 4.25
N TRP A 65 -5.31 4.27 3.26
CA TRP A 65 -6.69 4.73 3.19
C TRP A 65 -7.66 3.55 3.01
N LEU A 66 -7.30 2.61 2.12
CA LEU A 66 -8.09 1.41 1.87
C LEU A 66 -8.18 0.50 3.10
N TYR A 67 -7.08 0.32 3.83
CA TYR A 67 -7.08 -0.43 5.09
C TYR A 67 -7.94 0.25 6.17
N GLY A 68 -7.87 1.57 6.29
CA GLY A 68 -8.72 2.34 7.20
C GLY A 68 -10.21 2.18 6.87
N TRP A 69 -10.56 2.21 5.58
CA TRP A 69 -11.93 2.03 5.13
C TRP A 69 -12.46 0.61 5.40
N LEU A 70 -11.65 -0.42 5.17
CA LEU A 70 -11.98 -1.80 5.54
C LEU A 70 -12.18 -1.93 7.06
N ARG A 71 -11.30 -1.33 7.86
CA ARG A 71 -11.37 -1.36 9.34
C ARG A 71 -12.66 -0.73 9.87
N VAL A 72 -13.04 0.45 9.35
CA VAL A 72 -14.25 1.17 9.80
C VAL A 72 -15.51 0.36 9.50
N ARG A 73 -15.56 -0.33 8.35
CA ARG A 73 -16.68 -1.22 8.02
C ARG A 73 -16.74 -2.47 8.89
N TYR A 74 -15.61 -3.07 9.25
CA TYR A 74 -15.56 -4.20 10.18
C TYR A 74 -16.10 -3.82 11.57
N SER A 75 -15.78 -2.62 12.05
CA SER A 75 -16.26 -2.13 13.36
C SER A 75 -17.77 -1.81 13.38
N SER A 76 -18.41 -1.63 12.23
CA SER A 76 -19.84 -1.27 12.14
C SER A 76 -20.76 -2.49 12.03
N SER A 77 -20.20 -3.69 11.89
CA SER A 77 -20.95 -4.95 11.82
C SER A 77 -21.07 -5.66 13.18
N ASP A 78 -20.41 -5.13 14.22
CA ASP A 78 -20.30 -5.73 15.55
C ASP A 78 -21.07 -4.90 16.62
N SER A 79 -21.96 -3.99 16.18
CA SER A 79 -22.81 -3.13 17.04
C SER A 79 -24.29 -3.32 16.76
#